data_AF-A0A7L2DYY9-F1
#
_entry.id   AF-A0A7L2DYY9-F1
#
_cell.length_a   1.000
_cell.length_b   1.000
_cell.length_c   1.000
_cell.angle_alpha   90.00
_cell.angle_beta   90.00
_cell.angle_gamma   90.00
#
_symmetry.space_group_name_H-M   'P 1'
#
loop_
_entity.id
_entity.type
_entity.pdbx_description
1 polymer ?
#
loop_
_entity_poly.entity_id
_entity_poly.type
_entity_poly.pdbx_seq_one_letter_code
_entity_poly.pdbx_strand_id
1 'polypeptide(L)'
;LGIPSTSAEDAAVAKNLGISFTEVIETFPNGLEKVINSAEITGMTRQEALEAITQQAKNKRIGGDLTSDKLRDWLISRQRYWGTPIPIIHCQTCGAVPVPYEDLPVVLPSVTTFTGTGA
;
A
#
# COMPACT_ATOMS: atom_id res chain seq x y z
N LEU A 1 0.33 8.22 -8.27
CA LEU A 1 0.72 9.63 -8.46
C LEU A 1 2.22 9.62 -8.71
N GLY A 2 2.69 10.11 -9.86
CA GLY A 2 4.12 10.26 -10.10
C GLY A 2 4.57 11.67 -9.74
N ILE A 3 5.65 11.82 -8.99
CA ILE A 3 6.20 13.13 -8.57
C ILE A 3 7.68 13.23 -8.99
N PRO A 4 7.96 13.56 -10.27
CA PRO A 4 9.31 13.57 -10.83
C PRO A 4 10.32 14.44 -10.06
N SER A 5 9.89 15.54 -9.46
CA SER A 5 10.76 16.45 -8.70
C SER A 5 11.34 15.84 -7.42
N THR A 6 10.71 14.78 -6.87
CA THR A 6 11.13 14.18 -5.60
C THR A 6 11.41 12.67 -5.70
N SER A 7 11.15 12.07 -6.85
CA SER A 7 11.29 10.63 -7.10
C SER A 7 12.11 10.39 -8.36
N ALA A 8 13.27 9.77 -8.21
CA ALA A 8 14.18 9.48 -9.31
C ALA A 8 13.55 8.53 -10.35
N GLU A 9 12.71 7.60 -9.91
CA GLU A 9 11.98 6.68 -10.79
C GLU A 9 10.96 7.45 -11.65
N ASP A 10 10.18 8.34 -11.03
CA ASP A 10 9.22 9.18 -11.74
C ASP A 10 9.91 10.17 -12.68
N ALA A 11 11.08 10.71 -12.29
CA ALA A 11 11.90 11.56 -13.14
C ALA A 11 12.39 10.83 -14.39
N ALA A 12 12.80 9.57 -14.26
CA ALA A 12 13.22 8.75 -15.39
C ALA A 12 12.06 8.50 -16.35
N VAL A 13 10.86 8.19 -15.84
CA VAL A 13 9.65 8.03 -16.64
C VAL A 13 9.29 9.33 -17.36
N ALA A 14 9.28 10.47 -16.66
CA ALA A 14 8.98 11.78 -17.24
C ALA A 14 9.97 12.13 -18.36
N LYS A 15 11.27 11.89 -18.15
CA LYS A 15 12.32 12.11 -19.15
C LYS A 15 12.11 11.24 -20.40
N ASN A 16 11.79 9.97 -20.22
CA ASN A 16 11.56 9.05 -21.34
C ASN A 16 10.32 9.42 -22.16
N LEU A 17 9.30 9.99 -21.51
CA LEU A 17 8.07 10.44 -22.15
C LEU A 17 8.11 11.90 -22.65
N GLY A 18 9.21 12.62 -22.40
CA GLY A 18 9.34 14.04 -22.76
C GLY A 18 8.40 14.96 -21.97
N ILE A 19 7.99 14.55 -20.76
CA ILE A 19 7.10 15.33 -19.89
C ILE A 19 7.95 16.30 -19.06
N SER A 20 7.63 17.59 -19.15
CA SER A 20 8.23 18.61 -18.29
C SER A 20 7.60 18.57 -16.89
N PHE A 21 8.40 18.90 -15.88
CA PHE A 21 7.95 19.03 -14.50
C PHE A 21 8.64 20.21 -13.82
N THR A 22 8.05 20.66 -12.71
CA THR A 22 8.54 21.81 -11.92
C THR A 22 9.09 21.31 -10.60
N GLU A 23 10.19 21.91 -10.15
CA GLU A 23 10.75 21.63 -8.83
C GLU A 23 9.87 22.22 -7.72
N VAL A 24 9.61 21.41 -6.71
CA VAL A 24 8.79 21.78 -5.55
C VAL A 24 9.55 21.72 -4.22
N ILE A 25 10.80 21.24 -4.24
CA ILE A 25 11.71 21.24 -3.08
C ILE A 25 13.01 21.92 -3.49
N GLU A 26 13.48 22.83 -2.65
CA GLU A 26 14.82 23.42 -2.72
C GLU A 26 15.65 22.93 -1.54
N THR A 27 16.85 22.40 -1.84
CA THR A 27 17.81 21.94 -0.83
C THR A 27 18.92 22.98 -0.67
N PHE A 28 19.06 23.53 0.53
CA PHE A 28 20.08 24.50 0.87
C PHE A 28 21.43 23.84 1.21
N PRO A 29 22.57 24.56 1.14
CA PRO A 29 23.90 24.00 1.42
C PRO A 29 24.08 23.40 2.82
N ASN A 30 23.24 23.81 3.77
CA ASN A 30 23.22 23.29 5.15
C ASN A 30 22.36 22.01 5.29
N GLY A 31 21.83 21.48 4.18
CA GLY A 31 20.98 20.30 4.16
C GLY A 31 19.51 20.55 4.53
N LEU A 32 19.11 21.80 4.78
CA LEU A 32 17.70 22.12 4.98
C LEU A 32 16.94 22.05 3.66
N GLU A 33 15.73 21.51 3.70
CA GLU A 33 14.81 21.46 2.57
C GLU A 33 13.61 22.38 2.82
N LYS A 34 13.28 23.22 1.84
CA LYS A 34 12.03 24.01 1.85
C LYS A 34 11.19 23.74 0.62
N VAL A 35 9.89 23.85 0.80
CA VAL A 35 8.93 23.74 -0.29
C VAL A 35 8.92 25.03 -1.11
N ILE A 36 8.97 24.90 -2.43
CA ILE A 36 8.89 26.01 -3.40
C ILE A 36 7.75 25.78 -4.39
N ASN A 37 7.33 26.83 -5.10
CA ASN A 37 6.33 26.75 -6.19
C ASN A 37 5.00 26.07 -5.80
N SER A 38 4.59 26.17 -4.54
CA SER A 38 3.48 25.36 -3.98
C SER A 38 2.44 26.19 -3.25
N ALA A 39 2.11 27.39 -3.77
CA ALA A 39 1.10 28.28 -3.21
C ALA A 39 1.33 28.58 -1.70
N GLU A 40 0.31 28.40 -0.85
CA GLU A 40 0.29 28.78 0.58
C GLU A 40 1.35 28.09 1.45
N ILE A 41 1.90 26.96 1.00
CA ILE A 41 2.95 26.20 1.73
C ILE A 41 4.36 26.54 1.26
N THR A 42 4.51 27.48 0.32
CA THR A 42 5.82 27.93 -0.17
C THR A 42 6.62 28.56 0.98
N GLY A 43 7.88 28.14 1.12
CA GLY A 43 8.81 28.61 2.15
C GLY A 43 8.77 27.81 3.46
N MET A 44 7.78 26.94 3.65
CA MET A 44 7.71 26.01 4.77
C MET A 44 8.79 24.94 4.65
N THR A 45 9.26 24.44 5.80
CA THR A 45 10.05 23.21 5.84
C THR A 45 9.20 22.02 5.41
N ARG A 46 9.84 20.92 5.02
CA ARG A 46 9.15 19.70 4.60
C ARG A 46 8.18 19.16 5.67
N GLN A 47 8.55 19.23 6.95
CA GLN A 47 7.71 18.78 8.05
C GLN A 47 6.48 19.69 8.24
N GLU A 48 6.68 21.00 8.26
CA GLU A 48 5.58 21.97 8.39
C GLU A 48 4.59 21.85 7.21
N ALA A 49 5.11 21.71 5.99
CA ALA A 49 4.29 21.53 4.80
C ALA A 49 3.48 20.24 4.86
N LEU A 50 4.09 19.13 5.32
CA LEU A 50 3.39 17.86 5.50
C LEU A 50 2.21 18.02 6.46
N GLU A 51 2.42 18.62 7.63
CA GLU A 51 1.38 18.87 8.62
C GLU A 51 0.27 19.77 8.05
N ALA A 52 0.63 20.87 7.39
CA ALA A 52 -0.32 21.81 6.78
C ALA A 52 -1.19 21.15 5.69
N ILE A 53 -0.58 20.43 4.74
CA ILE A 53 -1.30 19.73 3.66
C ILE A 53 -2.25 18.68 4.25
N THR A 54 -1.76 17.93 5.24
CA THR A 54 -2.53 16.87 5.92
C THR A 54 -3.77 17.46 6.59
N GLN A 55 -3.64 18.58 7.30
CA GLN A 55 -4.79 19.28 7.89
C GLN A 55 -5.74 19.84 6.83
N GLN A 56 -5.24 20.41 5.74
CA GLN A 56 -6.09 20.87 4.64
C GLN A 56 -6.89 19.72 4.00
N ALA A 57 -6.27 18.55 3.81
CA ALA A 57 -6.93 17.36 3.29
C ALA A 57 -8.04 16.86 4.23
N LYS A 58 -7.79 16.85 5.55
CA LYS A 58 -8.80 16.53 6.57
C LYS A 58 -9.99 17.49 6.51
N ASN A 59 -9.73 18.80 6.47
CA ASN A 59 -10.76 19.83 6.40
C ASN A 59 -11.62 19.71 5.14
N LYS A 60 -11.02 19.32 4.01
CA LYS A 60 -11.71 19.05 2.75
C LYS A 60 -12.39 17.67 2.69
N ARG A 61 -12.19 16.81 3.70
CA ARG A 61 -12.71 15.43 3.78
C ARG A 61 -12.27 14.55 2.60
N ILE A 62 -11.02 14.71 2.15
CA ILE A 62 -10.42 13.95 1.05
C ILE A 62 -9.26 13.04 1.51
N GLY A 63 -9.19 12.74 2.80
CA GLY A 63 -8.14 11.94 3.42
C GLY A 63 -7.34 12.73 4.47
N GLY A 64 -6.03 12.46 4.56
CA GLY A 64 -5.13 13.21 5.43
C GLY A 64 -4.60 12.46 6.64
N ASP A 65 -4.55 11.12 6.65
CA ASP A 65 -3.71 10.39 7.59
C ASP A 65 -2.65 9.63 6.80
N LEU A 66 -1.41 9.62 7.32
CA LEU A 66 -0.34 8.83 6.72
C LEU A 66 -0.61 7.35 7.00
N THR A 67 -0.82 6.58 5.95
CA THR A 67 -0.83 5.12 6.01
C THR A 67 0.58 4.60 5.86
N SER A 68 0.92 3.50 6.55
CA SER A 68 2.21 2.84 6.35
C SER A 68 2.34 2.34 4.91
N ASP A 69 3.42 2.72 4.25
CA ASP A 69 3.80 2.29 2.90
C ASP A 69 4.41 0.88 2.87
N LYS A 70 4.89 0.38 4.03
CA LYS A 70 5.60 -0.91 4.17
C LYS A 70 4.72 -2.03 4.67
N LEU A 71 3.78 -1.74 5.57
CA LEU A 71 2.88 -2.77 6.08
C LEU A 71 1.96 -3.24 4.96
N ARG A 72 1.84 -4.56 4.84
CA ARG A 72 0.96 -5.25 3.92
C ARG A 72 0.11 -6.21 4.74
N ASP A 73 -1.10 -6.47 4.26
CA ASP A 73 -1.94 -7.48 4.87
C ASP A 73 -1.23 -8.83 4.87
N TRP A 74 -1.46 -9.61 5.93
CA TRP A 74 -0.85 -10.91 6.03
C TRP A 74 -1.56 -11.90 5.11
N LEU A 75 -0.91 -12.26 4.02
CA LEU A 75 -1.39 -13.31 3.13
C LEU A 75 -1.19 -14.67 3.81
N ILE A 76 -2.26 -15.23 4.36
CA ILE A 76 -2.27 -16.53 5.05
C ILE A 76 -2.51 -17.72 4.11
N SER A 77 -3.22 -17.51 3.00
CA SER A 77 -3.61 -18.58 2.08
C SER A 77 -2.40 -19.20 1.37
N ARG A 78 -2.37 -20.53 1.26
CA ARG A 78 -1.30 -21.26 0.56
C ARG A 78 -1.91 -22.33 -0.34
N GLN A 79 -1.40 -22.46 -1.57
CA GLN A 79 -1.77 -23.54 -2.48
C GLN A 79 -0.89 -24.78 -2.20
N ARG A 80 -1.00 -25.32 -0.99
CA ARG A 80 -0.27 -26.50 -0.52
C ARG A 80 -1.24 -27.43 0.18
N TYR A 81 -1.05 -28.74 -0.01
CA TYR A 81 -1.82 -29.74 0.71
C TYR A 81 -1.45 -29.77 2.21
N TRP A 82 -0.16 -29.72 2.54
CA TRP A 82 0.30 -29.89 3.92
C TRP A 82 0.20 -28.60 4.73
N GLY A 83 -0.95 -28.38 5.37
CA GLY A 83 -1.23 -27.26 6.28
C GLY A 83 -2.61 -27.38 6.92
N THR A 84 -2.94 -26.45 7.83
CA THR A 84 -4.27 -26.40 8.44
C THR A 84 -5.32 -26.00 7.41
N PRO A 85 -6.40 -26.79 7.19
CA PRO A 85 -7.48 -26.38 6.30
C PRO A 85 -8.12 -25.06 6.75
N ILE A 86 -8.35 -24.13 5.81
CA ILE A 86 -8.99 -22.85 6.08
C ILE A 86 -10.50 -23.11 6.29
N PRO A 87 -11.10 -22.75 7.44
CA PRO A 87 -12.47 -23.10 7.80
C PRO A 87 -13.51 -22.16 7.14
N ILE A 88 -13.49 -22.12 5.81
CA ILE A 88 -14.45 -21.36 4.99
C ILE A 88 -15.17 -22.33 4.04
N ILE A 89 -16.49 -22.24 4.00
CA ILE A 89 -17.38 -22.94 3.07
C ILE A 89 -17.78 -21.95 1.97
N HIS A 90 -17.68 -22.39 0.72
CA HIS A 90 -18.19 -21.63 -0.43
C HIS A 90 -19.58 -22.14 -0.82
N CYS A 91 -20.61 -21.39 -0.44
CA CYS A 91 -22.00 -21.67 -0.77
C CYS A 91 -22.42 -20.94 -2.06
N GLN A 92 -23.14 -21.62 -2.96
CA GLN A 92 -23.58 -21.05 -4.23
C GLN A 92 -24.55 -19.87 -4.08
N THR A 93 -25.36 -19.86 -3.01
CA THR A 93 -26.35 -18.80 -2.75
C THR A 93 -25.89 -17.79 -1.70
N CYS A 94 -25.07 -18.20 -0.72
CA CYS A 94 -24.67 -17.34 0.41
C CYS A 94 -23.25 -16.75 0.27
N GLY A 95 -22.43 -17.24 -0.65
CA GLY A 95 -21.03 -16.83 -0.78
C GLY A 95 -20.09 -17.53 0.21
N ALA A 96 -19.05 -16.83 0.66
CA ALA A 96 -18.08 -17.35 1.62
C ALA A 96 -18.62 -17.24 3.05
N VAL A 97 -18.78 -18.39 3.71
CA VAL A 97 -19.29 -18.47 5.10
C VAL A 97 -18.32 -19.26 5.97
N PRO A 98 -18.17 -18.92 7.26
CA PRO A 98 -17.32 -19.69 8.17
C PRO A 98 -17.94 -21.05 8.47
N VAL A 99 -17.09 -22.05 8.73
CA VAL A 99 -17.53 -23.33 9.32
C VAL A 99 -18.06 -23.06 10.74
N PRO A 100 -19.21 -23.64 11.14
CA PRO A 100 -19.72 -23.54 12.51
C PRO A 100 -18.70 -23.99 13.55
N TYR A 101 -18.73 -23.41 14.74
CA TYR A 101 -17.70 -23.67 15.77
C TYR A 101 -17.74 -25.13 16.24
N GLU A 102 -18.93 -25.70 16.35
CA GLU A 102 -19.20 -27.09 16.70
C GLU A 102 -18.67 -28.11 15.68
N ASP A 103 -18.48 -27.68 14.42
CA ASP A 103 -17.97 -28.52 13.33
C ASP A 103 -16.43 -28.43 13.18
N LEU A 104 -15.76 -27.65 14.04
CA LEU A 104 -14.31 -27.57 14.07
C LEU A 104 -13.70 -28.74 14.88
N PRO A 105 -12.52 -29.24 14.48
CA PRO A 105 -11.67 -28.75 13.39
C PRO A 105 -12.05 -29.33 12.02
N VAL A 106 -11.79 -28.56 10.96
CA VAL A 106 -11.78 -29.10 9.60
C VAL A 106 -10.52 -29.96 9.45
N VAL A 107 -10.72 -31.27 9.31
CA VAL A 107 -9.64 -32.25 9.25
C VAL A 107 -9.00 -32.29 7.87
N LEU A 108 -7.67 -32.27 7.80
CA LEU A 108 -6.93 -32.44 6.55
C LEU A 108 -7.14 -33.89 6.04
N PRO A 109 -7.65 -34.10 4.82
CA PRO A 109 -7.96 -35.44 4.32
C PRO A 109 -6.69 -36.22 4.05
N SER A 110 -6.62 -37.50 4.43
CA SER A 110 -5.46 -38.36 4.13
C SER A 110 -5.38 -38.66 2.63
N VAL A 111 -4.20 -38.48 2.03
CA VAL A 111 -3.96 -38.72 0.60
C VAL A 111 -2.84 -39.76 0.43
N THR A 112 -3.06 -40.74 -0.43
CA THR A 112 -2.12 -41.86 -0.68
C THR A 112 -1.07 -41.56 -1.74
N THR A 113 -1.35 -40.60 -2.64
CA THR A 113 -0.46 -40.24 -3.75
C THR A 113 -0.50 -38.73 -3.99
N PHE A 114 0.67 -38.13 -4.22
CA PHE A 114 0.79 -36.72 -4.59
C PHE A 114 1.14 -36.62 -6.07
N THR A 115 0.34 -35.87 -6.83
CA THR A 115 0.47 -35.74 -8.30
C THR A 115 1.22 -34.48 -8.73
N GLY A 116 1.59 -33.59 -7.80
CA GLY A 116 2.27 -32.34 -8.09
C GLY A 116 3.36 -32.02 -7.08
N THR A 117 4.33 -31.20 -7.49
CA THR A 117 5.29 -30.56 -6.59
C THR A 117 4.65 -29.31 -6.02
N GLY A 118 4.76 -29.11 -4.69
CA GLY A 118 4.46 -27.81 -4.11
C GLY A 118 5.38 -26.77 -4.75
N ALA A 119 4.84 -25.60 -5.11
CA ALA A 119 5.65 -24.46 -5.54
C ALA A 119 6.56 -23.90 -4.43
#